data_AF-A0A2M7E4L9-F1
#
_entry.id   AF-A0A2M7E4L9-F1
#
_cell.length_a   1.000
_cell.length_b   1.000
_cell.length_c   1.000
_cell.angle_alpha   90.00
_cell.angle_beta   90.00
_cell.angle_gamma   90.00
#
_symmetry.space_group_name_H-M   'P 1'
#
loop_
_entity.id
_entity.type
_entity.pdbx_description
1 polymer ?
#
loop_
_entity_poly.entity_id
_entity_poly.type
_entity_poly.pdbx_seq_one_letter_code
_entity_poly.pdbx_strand_id
1 'polypeptide(L)'
;MSLDLIKLKQEIALLILDKLENVEITPERAAQIAKFVLKNFPENLTDEQVRVIIPKLGDQFHELVGVVHKHLSMYEEGNKDKKIKVVNTLIKQAQLDQVQNMLKQHFTEKNI
;
A
#
# COMPACT_ATOMS: atom_id res chain seq x y z
N MET A 1 -0.55 -1.59 -5.58
CA MET A 1 -2.03 -1.61 -5.43
C MET A 1 -2.39 -0.38 -4.61
N SER A 2 -3.52 0.31 -4.82
CA SER A 2 -3.91 1.40 -3.91
C SER A 2 -4.43 0.79 -2.61
N LEU A 3 -4.10 1.40 -1.47
CA LEU A 3 -4.69 0.99 -0.19
C LEU A 3 -6.20 1.21 -0.24
N ASP A 4 -6.98 0.19 0.14
CA ASP A 4 -8.44 0.32 0.23
C ASP A 4 -8.83 1.01 1.54
N LEU A 5 -8.89 2.35 1.48
CA LEU A 5 -9.19 3.20 2.62
C LEU A 5 -10.62 3.00 3.14
N ILE A 6 -11.56 2.63 2.27
CA ILE A 6 -12.95 2.37 2.68
C ILE A 6 -12.97 1.13 3.55
N LYS A 7 -12.33 0.05 3.09
CA LYS A 7 -12.24 -1.20 3.84
C LYS A 7 -11.51 -1.02 5.17
N LEU A 8 -10.41 -0.26 5.19
CA LEU A 8 -9.69 0.05 6.42
C LEU A 8 -10.58 0.82 7.42
N LYS A 9 -11.31 1.85 6.97
CA LYS A 9 -12.25 2.60 7.82
C LYS A 9 -13.36 1.70 8.38
N GLN A 10 -13.91 0.81 7.56
CA GLN A 10 -14.94 -0.15 7.98
C GLN A 10 -14.40 -1.12 9.05
N GLU A 11 -13.22 -1.70 8.83
CA GLU A 11 -12.61 -2.63 9.79
C GLU A 11 -12.26 -1.92 11.12
N ILE A 12 -11.80 -0.67 11.07
CA ILE A 12 -11.60 0.14 12.28
C ILE A 12 -12.92 0.38 13.01
N ALA A 13 -13.99 0.76 12.29
CA ALA A 13 -15.29 1.02 12.89
C ALA A 13 -15.87 -0.23 13.58
N LEU A 14 -15.78 -1.39 12.91
CA LEU A 14 -16.21 -2.67 13.47
C LEU A 14 -15.41 -3.03 14.73
N LEU A 15 -14.09 -2.82 14.71
CA LEU A 15 -13.24 -3.08 15.87
C LEU A 15 -13.57 -2.16 17.05
N ILE A 16 -13.86 -0.88 16.80
CA ILE A 16 -14.28 0.05 17.85
C ILE A 16 -15.61 -0.40 18.47
N LEU A 17 -16.58 -0.81 17.65
CA LEU A 17 -17.87 -1.31 18.13
C LEU A 17 -17.71 -2.56 18.99
N ASP A 18 -16.97 -3.56 18.51
CA ASP A 18 -16.67 -4.78 19.25
C ASP A 18 -15.99 -4.50 20.60
N LYS A 19 -15.01 -3.58 20.62
CA LYS A 19 -14.32 -3.18 21.86
C LYS A 19 -15.23 -2.42 22.83
N LEU A 20 -16.19 -1.63 22.33
CA LEU A 20 -17.18 -0.96 23.17
C LEU A 20 -18.18 -1.96 23.76
N GLU A 21 -18.68 -2.89 22.96
CA GLU A 21 -19.61 -3.94 23.40
C GLU A 21 -18.99 -4.83 24.48
N ASN A 22 -17.69 -5.12 24.36
CA ASN A 22 -16.94 -5.92 25.34
C ASN A 22 -16.36 -5.08 26.50
N VAL A 23 -16.65 -3.78 26.59
CA VAL A 23 -16.16 -2.87 27.65
C VAL A 23 -14.61 -2.81 27.72
N GLU A 24 -13.92 -3.05 26.60
CA GLU A 24 -12.46 -2.97 26.52
C GLU A 24 -11.97 -1.53 26.34
N ILE A 25 -12.82 -0.64 25.83
CA ILE A 25 -12.55 0.80 25.68
C ILE A 25 -13.75 1.62 26.15
N THR A 26 -13.51 2.88 26.53
CA THR A 26 -14.59 3.81 26.89
C THR A 26 -15.17 4.52 25.66
N PRO A 27 -16.41 5.05 25.74
CA PRO A 27 -16.98 5.89 24.70
C PRO A 27 -16.09 7.08 24.32
N GLU A 28 -15.42 7.71 25.28
CA GLU A 28 -14.50 8.82 25.03
C GLU A 28 -13.28 8.34 24.22
N ARG A 29 -12.73 7.17 24.55
CA ARG A 29 -11.61 6.58 23.82
C ARG A 29 -12.01 6.22 22.40
N ALA A 30 -13.18 5.61 22.21
CA ALA A 30 -13.75 5.34 20.90
C ALA A 30 -13.94 6.63 20.08
N ALA A 31 -14.45 7.70 20.69
CA ALA A 31 -14.63 8.99 20.03
C ALA A 31 -13.29 9.63 19.61
N GLN A 32 -12.23 9.50 20.42
CA GLN A 32 -10.90 9.95 20.06
C GLN A 32 -10.37 9.23 18.82
N ILE A 33 -10.50 7.90 18.78
CA ILE A 33 -10.09 7.09 17.65
C ILE A 33 -10.85 7.52 16.39
N ALA A 34 -12.19 7.57 16.47
CA ALA A 34 -13.04 7.95 15.35
C ALA A 34 -12.71 9.35 14.81
N LYS A 35 -12.53 10.33 15.70
CA LYS A 35 -12.15 11.70 15.32
C LYS A 35 -10.80 11.74 14.62
N PHE A 36 -9.83 10.95 15.09
CA PHE A 36 -8.53 10.88 14.43
C PHE A 36 -8.63 10.28 13.04
N VAL A 37 -9.35 9.17 12.87
CA VAL A 37 -9.53 8.50 11.57
C VAL A 37 -10.22 9.45 10.59
N LEU A 38 -11.33 10.07 10.98
CA LEU A 38 -12.07 11.01 10.13
C LEU A 38 -11.23 12.24 9.73
N LYS A 39 -10.39 12.74 10.64
CA LYS A 39 -9.53 13.90 10.37
C LYS A 39 -8.36 13.57 9.45
N ASN A 40 -7.74 12.40 9.60
CA ASN A 40 -6.45 12.10 8.96
C ASN A 40 -6.58 11.19 7.74
N PHE A 41 -7.76 10.64 7.46
CA PHE A 41 -7.99 9.74 6.33
C PHE A 41 -8.92 10.41 5.29
N PRO A 42 -8.39 11.32 4.46
CA PRO A 42 -9.12 11.84 3.30
C PRO A 42 -9.52 10.70 2.35
N GLU A 43 -10.43 10.97 1.42
CA GLU A 43 -10.91 9.95 0.47
C GLU A 43 -9.80 9.35 -0.39
N ASN A 44 -8.76 10.14 -0.68
CA ASN A 44 -7.60 9.70 -1.45
C ASN A 44 -6.31 10.04 -0.68
N LEU A 45 -5.48 9.04 -0.42
CA LEU A 45 -4.12 9.21 0.09
C LEU A 45 -3.11 8.83 -0.99
N THR A 46 -2.02 9.59 -1.10
CA THR A 46 -0.88 9.19 -1.92
C THR A 46 -0.12 8.04 -1.27
N ASP A 47 0.65 7.31 -2.06
CA ASP A 47 1.49 6.20 -1.59
C ASP A 47 2.44 6.60 -0.45
N GLU A 48 2.92 7.85 -0.47
CA GLU A 48 3.79 8.41 0.57
C GLU A 48 3.00 8.76 1.83
N GLN A 49 1.83 9.36 1.68
CA GLN A 49 0.95 9.63 2.82
C GLN A 49 0.48 8.33 3.49
N VAL A 50 0.20 7.27 2.73
CA VAL A 50 -0.13 5.95 3.28
C VAL A 50 0.99 5.44 4.18
N ARG A 51 2.25 5.53 3.74
CA ARG A 51 3.42 5.08 4.52
C ARG A 51 3.68 5.90 5.79
N VAL A 52 3.13 7.11 5.89
CA VAL A 52 3.35 8.00 7.05
C VAL A 52 2.16 8.03 7.99
N ILE A 53 0.94 8.10 7.46
CA ILE A 53 -0.29 8.30 8.25
C ILE A 53 -0.77 6.99 8.87
N ILE A 54 -0.72 5.89 8.10
CA ILE A 54 -1.27 4.61 8.54
C ILE A 54 -0.47 4.01 9.71
N PRO A 55 0.89 4.01 9.71
CA PRO A 55 1.64 3.52 10.87
C PRO A 55 1.39 4.34 12.15
N LYS A 56 1.32 5.68 12.02
CA LYS A 56 1.02 6.58 13.14
C LYS A 56 -0.33 6.30 13.80
N LEU A 57 -1.29 5.76 13.05
CA LEU A 57 -2.56 5.32 13.60
C LEU A 57 -2.36 4.17 14.61
N GLY A 58 -1.52 3.20 14.28
CA GLY A 58 -1.18 2.09 15.19
C GLY A 58 -0.35 2.56 16.39
N ASP A 59 0.57 3.50 16.19
CA ASP A 59 1.40 4.04 17.27
C ASP A 59 0.57 4.81 18.32
N GLN A 60 -0.43 5.57 17.89
CA GLN A 60 -1.27 6.38 18.78
C GLN A 60 -2.41 5.59 19.42
N PHE A 61 -2.89 4.56 18.73
CA PHE A 61 -4.02 3.74 19.17
C PHE A 61 -3.60 2.28 19.09
N HIS A 62 -3.06 1.77 20.21
CA HIS A 62 -2.63 0.37 20.33
C HIS A 62 -3.76 -0.61 19.97
N GLU A 63 -5.01 -0.19 20.19
CA GLU A 63 -6.22 -0.92 19.87
C GLU A 63 -6.31 -1.25 18.38
N LEU A 64 -5.70 -0.44 17.52
CA LEU A 64 -5.77 -0.55 16.07
C LEU A 64 -4.57 -1.24 15.43
N VAL A 65 -3.53 -1.57 16.20
CA VAL A 65 -2.26 -2.10 15.67
C VAL A 65 -2.48 -3.30 14.75
N GLY A 66 -3.35 -4.24 15.14
CA GLY A 66 -3.63 -5.43 14.34
C GLY A 66 -4.24 -5.10 12.96
N VAL A 67 -5.24 -4.21 12.93
CA VAL A 67 -5.90 -3.79 11.69
C VAL A 67 -4.94 -2.96 10.83
N VAL A 68 -4.21 -2.03 11.44
CA VAL A 68 -3.20 -1.19 10.75
C VAL A 68 -2.13 -2.06 10.10
N HIS A 69 -1.57 -3.03 10.84
CA HIS A 69 -0.53 -3.91 10.33
C HIS A 69 -1.04 -4.76 9.16
N LYS A 70 -2.22 -5.38 9.28
CA LYS A 70 -2.84 -6.17 8.21
C LYS A 70 -2.93 -5.39 6.90
N HIS A 71 -3.44 -4.15 6.95
CA HIS A 71 -3.63 -3.34 5.76
C HIS A 71 -2.31 -2.82 5.17
N LEU A 72 -1.33 -2.49 6.01
CA LEU A 72 0.02 -2.12 5.57
C LEU A 72 0.71 -3.29 4.86
N SER A 73 0.67 -4.49 5.43
CA SER A 73 1.26 -5.68 4.81
C SER A 73 0.66 -5.96 3.43
N MET A 74 -0.68 -5.93 3.30
CA MET A 74 -1.36 -6.12 2.02
C MET A 74 -0.96 -5.06 0.97
N TYR A 75 -0.84 -3.80 1.40
CA TYR A 75 -0.44 -2.71 0.53
C TYR A 75 1.03 -2.87 0.06
N GLU A 76 1.93 -3.28 0.95
CA GLU A 76 3.33 -3.52 0.63
C GLU A 76 3.51 -4.71 -0.31
N GLU A 77 2.84 -5.82 -0.06
CA GLU A 77 2.84 -7.00 -0.94
C GLU A 77 2.36 -6.65 -2.35
N GLY A 78 1.21 -5.97 -2.45
CA GLY A 78 0.66 -5.51 -3.73
C GLY A 78 1.52 -4.45 -4.45
N ASN A 79 2.54 -3.89 -3.79
CA ASN A 79 3.51 -2.98 -4.39
C ASN A 79 4.85 -3.66 -4.73
N LYS A 80 5.27 -4.69 -3.98
CA LYS A 80 6.41 -5.54 -4.34
C LYS A 80 6.18 -6.20 -5.69
N ASP A 81 4.99 -6.76 -5.91
CA ASP A 81 4.63 -7.39 -7.18
C ASP A 81 4.67 -6.43 -8.37
N LYS A 82 4.28 -5.16 -8.16
CA LYS A 82 4.37 -4.13 -9.21
C LYS A 82 5.82 -3.81 -9.54
N LYS A 83 6.68 -3.63 -8.54
CA LYS A 83 8.10 -3.36 -8.76
C LYS A 83 8.78 -4.49 -9.51
N ILE A 84 8.50 -5.75 -9.14
CA ILE A 84 9.03 -6.93 -9.84
C ILE A 84 8.54 -6.96 -11.30
N LYS A 85 7.26 -6.69 -11.56
CA LYS A 85 6.71 -6.62 -12.93
C LYS A 85 7.35 -5.50 -13.77
N VAL A 86 7.60 -4.33 -13.18
CA VAL A 86 8.27 -3.21 -13.86
C VAL A 86 9.72 -3.58 -14.19
N VAL A 87 10.46 -4.14 -13.23
CA VAL A 87 11.84 -4.60 -13.45
C VAL A 87 11.90 -5.67 -14.55
N ASN A 88 11.01 -6.66 -14.52
CA ASN A 88 10.95 -7.68 -15.56
C ASN A 88 10.61 -7.13 -16.94
N THR A 89 9.77 -6.10 -17.02
CA THR A 89 9.47 -5.39 -18.27
C THR A 89 10.69 -4.65 -18.80
N LEU A 90 11.42 -3.94 -17.94
CA LEU A 90 12.64 -3.21 -18.30
C LEU A 90 13.75 -4.15 -18.76
N ILE A 91 13.92 -5.31 -18.08
CA ILE A 91 14.89 -6.33 -18.50
C ILE A 91 14.54 -6.87 -19.88
N LYS A 92 13.26 -7.19 -20.15
CA LYS A 92 12.81 -7.66 -21.46
C LYS A 92 13.03 -6.62 -22.55
N GLN A 93 12.73 -5.35 -22.28
CA GLN A 93 12.98 -4.25 -23.23
C GLN A 93 14.47 -4.10 -23.54
N ALA A 94 15.33 -4.09 -22.52
CA ALA A 94 16.78 -4.01 -22.71
C ALA A 94 17.33 -5.17 -23.54
N GLN A 95 16.80 -6.39 -23.33
CA GLN A 95 17.18 -7.57 -24.11
C GLN A 95 16.72 -7.46 -25.58
N LEU A 96 15.51 -6.94 -25.83
CA LEU A 96 15.02 -6.72 -27.20
C LEU A 96 15.87 -5.68 -27.94
N ASP A 97 16.27 -4.60 -27.26
CA ASP A 97 17.14 -3.57 -27.83
C ASP A 97 18.52 -4.14 -28.19
N GLN A 98 19.08 -5.01 -27.33
CA GLN A 98 20.33 -5.71 -27.63
C GLN A 98 20.22 -6.61 -28.87
N VAL A 99 19.13 -7.38 -28.99
CA VAL A 99 18.91 -8.25 -30.17
C VAL A 99 18.77 -7.41 -31.44
N GLN A 100 18.04 -6.29 -31.39
CA GLN A 100 17.93 -5.39 -32.55
C GLN A 100 19.30 -4.82 -32.97
N ASN A 101 20.14 -4.46 -32.01
CA ASN A 101 21.48 -3.94 -32.29
C ASN A 101 22.40 -5.01 -32.89
N MET A 102 22.36 -6.24 -32.38
CA MET A 102 23.09 -7.37 -32.96
C MET A 102 22.65 -7.67 -34.39
N LEU A 103 21.34 -7.70 -34.65
CA LEU A 103 20.81 -7.92 -36.00
C LEU A 103 21.29 -6.83 -36.96
N LYS A 104 21.23 -5.55 -36.55
CA LYS A 104 21.74 -4.43 -37.36
C LYS A 104 23.23 -4.62 -37.67
N GLN A 105 24.06 -4.94 -36.69
CA GLN A 105 25.50 -5.21 -36.92
C GLN A 105 25.71 -6.34 -37.93
N HIS A 106 24.98 -7.46 -37.78
CA HIS A 106 25.11 -8.62 -38.64
C HIS A 106 24.67 -8.37 -40.10
N PHE A 107 23.69 -7.49 -40.33
CA PHE A 107 23.28 -7.04 -41.67
C PHE A 107 24.23 -5.98 -42.26
N THR A 108 24.95 -5.24 -41.41
CA THR A 108 25.93 -4.25 -41.87
C THR A 108 27.23 -4.93 -42.31
N GLU A 109 27.64 -6.00 -41.59
CA GLU A 109 28.79 -6.83 -41.96
C GLU A 109 28.58 -7.69 -43.21
N LYS A 110 27.32 -7.99 -43.59
CA LYS A 110 26.99 -8.79 -44.78
C LYS A 110 26.92 -7.99 -46.10
N ASN A 111 26.99 -6.66 -46.04
CA ASN A 111 26.89 -5.75 -47.19
C ASN A 111 28.23 -5.08 -47.55
N ILE A 112 29.35 -5.66 -47.11
CA ILE A 112 30.72 -5.31 -47.53
C ILE A 112 31.33 -6.51 -48.25
#